data_AF-A0A529Q3U8-F1
#
_entry.id   AF-A0A529Q3U8-F1
#
_cell.length_a   1.000
_cell.length_b   1.000
_cell.length_c   1.000
_cell.angle_alpha   90.00
_cell.angle_beta   90.00
_cell.angle_gamma   90.00
#
_symmetry.space_group_name_H-M   'P 1'
#
loop_
_entity.id
_entity.type
_entity.pdbx_description
1 polymer ?
#
loop_
_entity_poly.entity_id
_entity_poly.type
_entity_poly.pdbx_seq_one_letter_code
_entity_poly.pdbx_strand_id
1 'polypeptide(L)' 'MSLSATIAPHLPFLRRFSRAVSGSQESGDALVAAMLEAIIADTNIFPEASSDRIAIYKVFARLFTSVAIRVPQEQAQT' A
#
# COMPACT_ATOMS: atom_id res chain seq x y z
N MET A 1 -3.41 12.57 18.20
CA MET A 1 -4.37 12.74 17.07
C MET A 1 -4.91 11.37 16.70
N SER A 2 -6.13 11.27 16.16
CA SER A 2 -6.64 9.99 15.68
C SER A 2 -5.95 9.59 14.37
N LEU A 3 -5.79 8.28 14.14
CA LEU A 3 -5.19 7.75 12.91
C LEU A 3 -5.96 8.22 11.65
N SER A 4 -7.28 8.34 11.76
CA SER A 4 -8.13 8.88 10.68
C SER A 4 -7.80 10.33 10.32
N ALA A 5 -7.56 11.19 11.32
CA ALA A 5 -7.19 12.59 11.12
C ALA A 5 -5.81 12.73 10.48
N THR A 6 -4.91 11.78 10.76
CA THR A 6 -3.59 11.67 10.13
C THR A 6 -3.68 11.25 8.66
N ILE A 7 -4.54 10.27 8.32
CA ILE A 7 -4.60 9.70 6.97
C ILE A 7 -5.38 10.59 5.99
N ALA A 8 -6.51 11.17 6.42
CA ALA A 8 -7.46 11.84 5.55
C ALA A 8 -6.85 12.94 4.65
N PRO A 9 -5.96 13.84 5.13
CA PRO A 9 -5.35 14.88 4.31
C PRO A 9 -4.49 14.35 3.16
N HIS A 10 -4.01 13.11 3.25
CA HIS A 10 -3.08 12.52 2.28
C HIS A 10 -3.77 11.65 1.23
N LEU A 11 -5.06 11.29 1.42
CA LEU A 11 -5.81 10.42 0.52
C LEU A 11 -5.90 10.92 -0.93
N PRO A 12 -6.11 12.22 -1.23
CA PRO A 12 -6.17 12.69 -2.62
C PRO A 12 -4.89 12.40 -3.41
N PHE A 13 -3.72 12.61 -2.77
CA PHE A 13 -2.43 12.34 -3.40
C PHE A 13 -2.14 10.84 -3.54
N LEU A 14 -2.58 10.04 -2.57
CA LEU A 14 -2.46 8.60 -2.64
C LEU A 14 -3.31 8.01 -3.77
N ARG A 15 -4.57 8.46 -3.94
CA ARG A 15 -5.41 8.04 -5.07
C ARG A 15 -4.77 8.39 -6.40
N ARG A 16 -4.24 9.62 -6.55
CA ARG A 16 -3.51 10.02 -7.76
C ARG A 16 -2.34 9.09 -8.05
N PHE A 17 -1.54 8.76 -7.03
CA PHE A 17 -0.41 7.83 -7.17
C PHE A 17 -0.88 6.43 -7.55
N SER A 18 -1.88 5.90 -6.86
CA SER A 18 -2.38 4.55 -7.09
C SER A 18 -2.97 4.39 -8.50
N ARG A 19 -3.66 5.40 -9.02
CA ARG A 19 -4.16 5.42 -10.41
C ARG A 19 -3.01 5.45 -11.43
N ALA A 20 -1.95 6.19 -11.16
CA ALA A 20 -0.77 6.22 -12.02
C ALA A 20 -0.05 4.85 -12.05
N VAL A 21 -0.02 4.14 -10.92
CA VAL A 21 0.60 2.80 -10.82
C VAL A 21 -0.28 1.70 -11.43
N SER A 22 -1.59 1.77 -11.23
CA SER A 22 -2.53 0.74 -11.70
C SER A 22 -3.04 0.96 -13.13
N GLY A 23 -2.87 2.15 -13.69
CA GLY A 23 -3.30 2.50 -15.05
C GLY A 23 -4.79 2.81 -15.20
N SER A 24 -5.59 2.74 -14.14
CA SER A 24 -7.02 3.07 -14.19
C SER A 24 -7.51 3.75 -12.91
N GLN A 25 -8.64 4.47 -13.02
CA GLN A 25 -9.28 5.06 -11.85
C GLN A 25 -9.84 3.99 -10.90
N GLU A 26 -10.55 3.00 -11.45
CA GLU A 26 -11.23 1.95 -10.70
C GLU A 26 -10.23 1.10 -9.90
N SER A 27 -9.19 0.58 -10.57
CA SER A 27 -8.17 -0.24 -9.92
C SER A 27 -7.40 0.56 -8.86
N GLY A 28 -7.09 1.83 -9.14
CA GLY A 28 -6.38 2.68 -8.19
C GLY A 28 -7.21 2.97 -6.94
N ASP A 29 -8.49 3.30 -7.11
CA ASP A 29 -9.37 3.56 -5.97
C ASP A 29 -9.63 2.27 -5.15
N ALA A 30 -9.72 1.11 -5.80
CA ALA A 30 -9.85 -0.19 -5.14
C ALA A 30 -8.62 -0.55 -4.29
N LEU A 31 -7.40 -0.30 -4.78
CA LEU A 31 -6.17 -0.52 -4.01
C LEU A 31 -6.11 0.36 -2.77
N VAL A 32 -6.52 1.64 -2.89
CA VAL A 32 -6.58 2.55 -1.74
C VAL A 32 -7.63 2.09 -0.73
N ALA A 33 -8.80 1.62 -1.17
CA ALA A 33 -9.82 1.07 -0.29
C ALA A 33 -9.30 -0.17 0.46
N ALA A 34 -8.69 -1.13 -0.25
CA ALA A 34 -8.12 -2.33 0.35
C ALA A 34 -7.01 -2.01 1.38
N MET A 35 -6.19 -0.97 1.12
CA MET A 35 -5.22 -0.50 2.11
C MET A 35 -5.89 0.01 3.39
N LEU A 36 -6.98 0.77 3.27
CA LEU A 36 -7.71 1.31 4.42
C LEU A 36 -8.41 0.21 5.20
N GLU A 37 -9.00 -0.78 4.52
CA GLU A 37 -9.57 -1.96 5.15
C GLU A 37 -8.52 -2.76 5.93
N ALA A 38 -7.31 -2.92 5.37
CA ALA A 38 -6.20 -3.56 6.08
C ALA A 38 -5.79 -2.79 7.34
N ILE A 39 -5.75 -1.45 7.29
CA ILE A 39 -5.45 -0.60 8.45
C ILE A 39 -6.55 -0.70 9.52
N ILE A 40 -7.81 -0.83 9.12
CA ILE A 40 -8.94 -1.03 10.03
C ILE A 40 -8.85 -2.40 10.71
N ALA A 41 -8.43 -3.44 9.97
CA ALA A 41 -8.26 -4.78 10.49
C ALA A 41 -7.10 -4.89 11.50
N ASP A 42 -6.00 -4.17 11.27
CA ASP A 42 -4.89 -4.06 12.22
C ASP A 42 -4.22 -2.68 12.11
N THR A 43 -4.41 -1.84 13.12
CA THR A 43 -3.84 -0.50 13.16
C THR A 43 -2.32 -0.49 13.34
N ASN A 44 -1.73 -1.59 13.83
CA ASN A 44 -0.29 -1.67 14.07
C ASN A 44 0.53 -1.79 12.78
N ILE A 45 -0.13 -2.04 11.63
CA ILE A 45 0.57 -2.07 10.33
C ILE A 45 1.05 -0.68 9.92
N PHE A 46 0.51 0.39 10.53
CA PHE A 46 0.87 1.77 10.24
C PHE A 46 2.23 2.09 10.87
N PRO A 47 3.31 2.27 10.08
CA PRO A 47 4.65 2.38 10.61
C PRO A 47 4.93 3.78 11.13
N GLU A 48 5.81 3.88 12.13
CA GLU A 48 6.47 5.15 12.43
C GLU A 48 7.39 5.55 11.27
N ALA A 49 7.27 6.80 10.84
CA ALA A 49 8.07 7.38 9.77
C ALA A 49 8.33 8.86 10.05
N SER A 50 9.23 9.46 9.27
CA SER A 50 9.56 10.89 9.37
C SER A 50 8.39 11.82 9.03
N SER A 51 7.35 11.33 8.37
CA SER A 51 6.07 12.03 8.20
C SER A 51 4.93 11.04 7.92
N ASP A 52 3.72 11.45 8.24
CA ASP A 52 2.48 10.70 7.99
C ASP A 52 2.31 10.33 6.51
N ARG A 53 2.65 11.27 5.62
CA ARG A 53 2.68 11.02 4.17
C ARG A 53 3.60 9.86 3.83
N ILE A 54 4.80 9.80 4.41
CA ILE A 54 5.74 8.70 4.12
C ILE A 54 5.22 7.39 4.69
N ALA A 55 4.64 7.39 5.90
CA ALA A 55 4.05 6.20 6.50
C ALA A 55 2.97 5.58 5.60
N ILE A 56 2.05 6.39 5.07
CA ILE A 56 0.97 5.94 4.18
C ILE A 56 1.51 5.29 2.91
N TYR A 57 2.49 5.92 2.24
CA TYR A 57 3.06 5.35 1.02
C TYR A 57 3.88 4.09 1.29
N LYS A 58 4.52 3.96 2.47
CA LYS A 58 5.19 2.73 2.88
C LYS A 58 4.19 1.57 3.05
N VAL A 59 3.05 1.81 3.71
CA VAL A 59 2.00 0.79 3.85
C VAL A 59 1.47 0.38 2.49
N PHE A 60 1.11 1.35 1.64
CA PHE A 60 0.63 1.08 0.29
C PHE A 60 1.63 0.22 -0.51
N ALA A 61 2.90 0.61 -0.52
CA ALA A 61 3.93 -0.15 -1.22
C ALA A 61 4.08 -1.56 -0.64
N ARG A 62 4.14 -1.70 0.69
CA ARG A 62 4.27 -3.01 1.35
C ARG A 62 3.14 -3.98 0.98
N LEU A 63 1.91 -3.49 0.83
CA LEU A 63 0.74 -4.31 0.48
C LEU A 63 0.70 -4.69 -1.00
N PHE A 64 1.16 -3.82 -1.91
CA PHE A 64 0.90 -3.97 -3.36
C PHE A 64 2.13 -4.04 -4.26
N THR A 65 3.35 -3.90 -3.73
CA THR A 65 4.59 -4.04 -4.50
C THR A 65 5.36 -5.32 -4.19
N SER A 66 4.75 -6.30 -3.52
CA SER A 66 5.33 -7.63 -3.39
C SER A 66 5.25 -8.35 -4.74
N VAL A 67 6.32 -8.22 -5.54
CA VAL A 67 6.53 -9.09 -6.70
C VAL A 67 6.71 -10.50 -6.16
N ALA A 68 5.72 -11.37 -6.37
CA ALA A 68 5.90 -12.81 -6.19
C ALA A 68 6.84 -13.32 -7.29
N ILE A 69 8.15 -13.11 -7.13
CA ILE A 69 9.13 -13.75 -7.98
C ILE A 69 9.12 -15.23 -7.61
N ARG A 70 8.43 -16.04 -8.42
CA ARG A 70 8.66 -17.49 -8.45
C ARG A 70 10.06 -17.69 -9.00
N VAL A 71 11.04 -17.84 -8.11
CA VAL A 71 12.38 -18.29 -8.48
C VAL A 71 12.24 -19.76 -8.90
N PRO A 72 12.42 -20.11 -10.19
CA PRO A 72 12.42 -21.50 -10.61
C PRO A 72 13.51 -22.22 -9.81
N GLN A 73 13.14 -23.28 -9.09
CA GLN A 73 14.13 -24.11 -8.43
C GLN A 73 14.94 -24.80 -9.55
N GLU A 74 16.24 -24.53 -9.63
CA GLU A 74 17.14 -25.30 -10.48
C GLU A 74 17.03 -26.76 -10.06
N GLN A 75 16.40 -27.58 -10.92
CA GLN A 75 16.40 -29.02 -10.74
C GLN A 75 17.85 -29.46 -10.88
N ALA A 76 18.49 -29.77 -9.76
CA ALA A 76 19.77 -30.45 -9.74
C ALA A 76 19.61 -31.77 -10.51
N GLN A 77 20.06 -31.77 -11.76
CA GLN A 77 20.12 -32.96 -12.59
C GLN A 77 21.09 -33.92 -11.90
N THR A 78 20.55 -35.03 -11.39
CA THR A 78 21.30 -36.19 -10.93
C THR A 78 21.63 -37.06 -12.13
#